data_AF-A0A2V6GVG0-F1
#
_entry.id   AF-A0A2V6GVG0-F1
#
_cell.length_a   1.000
_cell.length_b   1.000
_cell.length_c   1.000
_cell.angle_alpha   90.00
_cell.angle_beta   90.00
_cell.angle_gamma   90.00
#
_symmetry.space_group_name_H-M   'P 1'
#
loop_
_entity.id
_entity.type
_entity.pdbx_description
1 polymer ?
#
loop_
_entity_poly.entity_id
_entity_poly.type
_entity_poly.pdbx_seq_one_letter_code
_entity_poly.pdbx_strand_id
1 'polypeptide(L)'
;MIVSVVALSSLVLSSCDTPVGQGAGAGAAAGAIIGGAATGHVRGAAIGAAAGAAAGALIGAAVEEDQAARYHPPSGGFPFAQFSGRPGLFYSPYTGRLYDLRGVPRGGLTRDVDTGELFRKP
;
A
#
# COMPACT_ATOMS: atom_id res chain seq x y z
N MET A 1 3.03 25.92 -15.24
CA MET A 1 1.80 25.31 -14.69
C MET A 1 1.47 23.97 -15.37
N ILE A 2 1.42 23.91 -16.72
CA ILE A 2 1.12 22.68 -17.46
C ILE A 2 2.22 21.61 -17.31
N VAL A 3 3.50 22.00 -17.28
CA VAL A 3 4.65 21.07 -17.11
C VAL A 3 4.64 20.35 -15.76
N SER A 4 4.19 21.01 -14.68
CA SER A 4 4.15 20.40 -13.35
C SER A 4 2.99 19.41 -13.25
N VAL A 5 1.82 19.74 -13.79
CA VAL A 5 0.65 18.84 -13.81
C VAL A 5 0.92 17.60 -14.67
N VAL A 6 1.63 17.76 -15.79
CA VAL A 6 2.03 16.64 -16.67
C VAL A 6 3.12 15.77 -16.02
N ALA A 7 4.11 16.36 -15.34
CA ALA A 7 5.13 15.60 -14.60
C ALA A 7 4.57 14.85 -13.38
N LEU A 8 3.64 15.46 -12.62
CA LEU A 8 2.91 14.80 -11.54
C LEU A 8 2.03 13.65 -12.07
N SER A 9 1.40 13.81 -13.23
CA SER A 9 0.55 12.77 -13.81
C SER A 9 1.38 11.53 -14.23
N SER A 10 2.56 11.71 -14.81
CA SER A 10 3.45 10.59 -15.17
C SER A 10 4.02 9.84 -13.96
N LEU A 11 4.26 10.54 -12.83
CA LEU A 11 4.73 9.92 -11.58
C LEU A 11 3.61 9.11 -10.89
N VAL A 12 2.36 9.60 -10.97
CA VAL A 12 1.17 8.94 -10.41
C VAL A 12 0.81 7.66 -11.19
N LEU A 13 1.01 7.61 -12.50
CA LEU A 13 0.82 6.37 -13.27
C LEU A 13 1.90 5.30 -12.98
N SER A 14 3.09 5.68 -12.51
CA SER A 14 4.11 4.72 -12.01
C SER A 14 3.90 4.35 -10.54
N SER A 15 3.02 5.03 -9.81
CA SER A 15 2.73 4.83 -8.38
C SER A 15 1.67 3.75 -8.11
N CYS A 16 1.33 2.94 -9.10
CA CYS A 16 0.51 1.76 -8.90
C CYS A 16 1.26 0.78 -7.97
N ASP A 17 0.82 0.77 -6.71
CA ASP A 17 1.17 -0.14 -5.60
C ASP A 17 2.32 0.21 -4.64
N THR A 18 2.94 1.41 -4.71
CA THR A 18 3.99 1.76 -3.72
C THR A 18 3.44 2.63 -2.57
N PRO A 19 3.59 2.21 -1.29
CA PRO A 19 3.24 3.01 -0.11
C PRO A 19 3.91 4.40 -0.09
N VAL A 20 5.06 4.51 -0.76
CA VAL A 20 5.88 5.72 -0.87
C VAL A 20 5.16 6.86 -1.57
N GLY A 21 4.52 6.59 -2.71
CA GLY A 21 3.88 7.62 -3.52
C GLY A 21 2.61 8.19 -2.87
N GLN A 22 1.86 7.35 -2.15
CA GLN A 22 0.68 7.79 -1.39
C GLN A 22 1.06 8.74 -0.25
N GLY A 23 2.12 8.42 0.50
CA GLY A 23 2.63 9.27 1.58
C GLY A 23 3.17 10.61 1.06
N ALA A 24 3.96 10.58 -0.02
CA ALA A 24 4.52 11.77 -0.64
C ALA A 24 3.44 12.70 -1.22
N GLY A 25 2.44 12.15 -1.91
CA GLY A 25 1.33 12.91 -2.49
C GLY A 25 0.46 13.59 -1.44
N ALA A 26 0.09 12.85 -0.38
CA ALA A 26 -0.69 13.39 0.72
C ALA A 26 0.08 14.48 1.49
N GLY A 27 1.37 14.26 1.76
CA GLY A 27 2.24 15.24 2.41
C GLY A 27 2.42 16.51 1.58
N ALA A 28 2.62 16.37 0.26
CA ALA A 28 2.75 17.51 -0.65
C ALA A 28 1.48 18.36 -0.69
N ALA A 29 0.31 17.73 -0.77
CA ALA A 29 -0.97 18.43 -0.80
C ALA A 29 -1.25 19.16 0.54
N ALA A 30 -1.07 18.48 1.67
CA ALA A 30 -1.26 19.07 2.99
C ALA A 30 -0.27 20.23 3.24
N GLY A 31 1.01 20.03 2.90
CA GLY A 31 2.05 21.05 3.02
C GLY A 31 1.80 22.26 2.13
N ALA A 32 1.26 22.07 0.92
CA ALA A 32 0.88 23.17 0.03
C ALA A 32 -0.24 24.03 0.63
N ILE A 33 -1.26 23.41 1.22
CA ILE A 33 -2.39 24.12 1.84
C ILE A 33 -1.92 24.90 3.06
N ILE A 34 -1.16 24.27 3.96
CA ILE A 34 -0.67 24.90 5.18
C ILE A 34 0.33 26.03 4.84
N GLY A 35 1.27 25.77 3.93
CA GLY A 35 2.26 26.76 3.51
C GLY A 35 1.64 27.93 2.73
N GLY A 36 0.58 27.68 1.95
CA GLY A 36 -0.20 28.71 1.28
C GLY A 36 -1.02 29.56 2.25
N ALA A 37 -1.69 28.93 3.22
CA ALA A 37 -2.50 29.61 4.23
C ALA A 37 -1.66 30.44 5.21
N ALA A 38 -0.50 29.93 5.64
CA ALA A 38 0.35 30.61 6.62
C ALA A 38 1.11 31.81 6.04
N THR A 39 1.43 31.80 4.74
CA THR A 39 2.25 32.85 4.11
C THR A 39 1.46 33.77 3.19
N GLY A 40 0.25 33.39 2.76
CA GLY A 40 -0.55 34.14 1.79
C GLY A 40 0.05 34.17 0.38
N HIS A 41 1.11 33.41 0.10
CA HIS A 41 1.82 33.44 -1.17
C HIS A 41 2.09 32.03 -1.71
N VAL A 42 2.04 31.88 -3.04
CA VAL A 42 2.39 30.64 -3.77
C VAL A 42 3.78 30.10 -3.43
N ARG A 43 4.70 30.96 -2.95
CA ARG A 43 6.03 30.56 -2.48
C ARG A 43 5.97 29.71 -1.21
N GLY A 44 5.14 30.06 -0.23
CA GLY A 44 4.99 29.24 0.98
C GLY A 44 4.25 27.94 0.69
N ALA A 45 3.30 27.95 -0.25
CA ALA A 45 2.67 26.73 -0.75
C ALA A 45 3.71 25.80 -1.39
N ALA A 46 4.63 26.32 -2.23
CA ALA A 46 5.67 25.50 -2.85
C ALA A 46 6.67 24.93 -1.84
N ILE A 47 7.08 25.71 -0.84
CA ILE A 47 7.99 25.25 0.22
C ILE A 47 7.33 24.19 1.09
N GLY A 48 6.08 24.42 1.49
CA GLY A 48 5.30 23.44 2.25
C GLY A 48 5.04 22.16 1.46
N ALA A 49 4.74 22.27 0.15
CA ALA A 49 4.59 21.11 -0.73
C ALA A 49 5.89 20.31 -0.85
N ALA A 50 7.04 20.97 -1.03
CA ALA A 50 8.33 20.29 -1.12
C ALA A 50 8.72 19.60 0.20
N ALA A 51 8.54 20.28 1.34
CA ALA A 51 8.82 19.71 2.65
C ALA A 51 7.89 18.53 2.98
N GLY A 52 6.59 18.68 2.70
CA GLY A 52 5.59 17.64 2.90
C GLY A 52 5.79 16.43 1.96
N ALA A 53 6.17 16.67 0.71
CA ALA A 53 6.53 15.61 -0.24
C ALA A 53 7.76 14.84 0.22
N ALA A 54 8.81 15.53 0.67
CA ALA A 54 10.02 14.91 1.16
C ALA A 54 9.75 14.06 2.42
N ALA A 55 9.05 14.62 3.40
CA ALA A 55 8.67 13.88 4.61
C ALA A 55 7.79 12.67 4.29
N GLY A 56 6.77 12.85 3.44
CA GLY A 56 5.88 11.78 3.00
C GLY A 56 6.60 10.68 2.22
N ALA A 57 7.58 11.04 1.39
CA ALA A 57 8.40 10.08 0.66
C ALA A 57 9.34 9.31 1.59
N LEU A 58 9.96 9.97 2.58
CA LEU A 58 10.83 9.30 3.55
C LEU A 58 10.06 8.31 4.43
N ILE A 59 8.91 8.74 4.96
CA ILE A 59 8.03 7.87 5.76
C ILE A 59 7.53 6.71 4.90
N GLY A 60 7.09 7.03 3.69
CA GLY A 60 6.59 6.01 2.78
C GLY A 60 7.67 4.99 2.38
N ALA A 61 8.93 5.42 2.18
CA ALA A 61 10.06 4.55 1.90
C ALA A 61 10.42 3.67 3.11
N ALA A 62 10.40 4.24 4.32
CA ALA A 62 10.60 3.48 5.54
C ALA A 62 9.50 2.43 5.77
N VAL A 63 8.24 2.79 5.46
CA VAL A 63 7.11 1.85 5.50
C VAL A 63 7.29 0.78 4.43
N GLU A 64 7.71 1.13 3.21
CA GLU A 64 7.94 0.15 2.14
C GLU A 64 9.05 -0.86 2.50
N GLU A 65 10.15 -0.42 3.10
CA GLU A 65 11.18 -1.31 3.61
C GLU A 65 10.66 -2.22 4.73
N ASP A 66 9.92 -1.68 5.71
CA ASP A 66 9.32 -2.49 6.77
C ASP A 66 8.31 -3.49 6.19
N GLN A 67 7.48 -3.07 5.24
CA GLN A 67 6.56 -3.97 4.53
C GLN A 67 7.34 -5.04 3.76
N ALA A 68 8.39 -4.70 3.01
CA ALA A 68 9.20 -5.66 2.26
C ALA A 68 9.94 -6.65 3.19
N ALA A 69 10.43 -6.18 4.35
CA ALA A 69 11.04 -7.02 5.36
C ALA A 69 10.02 -7.93 6.06
N ARG A 70 8.79 -7.44 6.28
CA ARG A 70 7.66 -8.20 6.83
C ARG A 70 7.02 -9.15 5.80
N TYR A 71 7.19 -8.86 4.52
CA TYR A 71 6.46 -9.48 3.42
C TYR A 71 7.42 -9.87 2.31
N HIS A 72 7.98 -11.07 2.42
CA HIS A 72 8.70 -11.72 1.33
C HIS A 72 7.80 -12.82 0.74
N PRO A 73 7.25 -12.66 -0.49
CA PRO A 73 6.55 -13.76 -1.13
C PRO A 73 7.53 -14.93 -1.30
N PRO A 74 7.25 -16.13 -0.75
CA PRO A 74 8.15 -17.26 -0.92
C PRO A 74 8.29 -17.58 -2.41
N SER A 75 9.52 -17.81 -2.87
CA SER A 75 9.87 -18.01 -4.28
C SER A 75 9.17 -19.21 -4.94
N GLY A 76 8.52 -20.07 -4.14
CA GLY A 76 7.69 -21.22 -4.55
C GLY A 76 6.19 -20.94 -4.67
N GLY A 77 5.74 -19.69 -4.49
CA GLY A 77 4.33 -19.32 -4.51
C GLY A 77 3.61 -19.59 -3.19
N PHE A 78 2.37 -19.10 -3.10
CA PHE A 78 1.56 -19.25 -1.89
C PHE A 78 0.86 -20.62 -1.86
N PRO A 79 0.91 -21.35 -0.73
CA PRO A 79 0.22 -22.62 -0.58
C PRO A 79 -1.30 -22.44 -0.71
N PHE A 80 -1.97 -23.47 -1.24
CA PHE A 80 -3.42 -23.48 -1.37
C PHE A 80 -4.08 -23.77 -0.01
N ALA A 81 -5.18 -23.08 0.24
CA ALA A 81 -6.04 -23.33 1.39
C ALA A 81 -6.68 -24.72 1.27
N GLN A 82 -6.74 -25.46 2.37
CA GLN A 82 -7.26 -26.81 2.36
C GLN A 82 -8.79 -26.79 2.53
N PHE A 83 -9.52 -27.52 1.69
CA PHE A 83 -10.98 -27.52 1.77
C PHE A 83 -11.46 -28.12 3.09
N SER A 84 -12.33 -27.41 3.80
CA SER A 84 -12.78 -27.81 5.13
C SER A 84 -13.96 -28.78 5.15
N GLY A 85 -14.45 -29.22 3.98
CA GLY A 85 -15.69 -30.00 3.86
C GLY A 85 -16.95 -29.13 3.88
N ARG A 86 -16.87 -27.86 4.31
CA ARG A 86 -17.98 -26.90 4.27
C ARG A 86 -17.82 -25.93 3.10
N PRO A 87 -18.88 -25.66 2.33
CA PRO A 87 -18.81 -24.77 1.18
C PRO A 87 -18.40 -23.36 1.60
N GLY A 88 -17.28 -22.88 1.03
CA GLY A 88 -16.77 -21.54 1.28
C GLY A 88 -15.85 -21.39 2.49
N LEU A 89 -15.69 -22.44 3.31
CA LEU A 89 -14.76 -22.44 4.44
C LEU A 89 -13.51 -23.25 4.08
N PHE A 90 -12.34 -22.70 4.36
CA PHE A 90 -11.06 -23.32 4.05
C PHE A 90 -10.14 -23.24 5.25
N TYR A 91 -9.32 -24.27 5.45
CA TYR A 91 -8.28 -24.28 6.46
C TYR A 91 -7.03 -23.57 5.93
N SER A 92 -6.47 -22.70 6.76
CA SER A 92 -5.14 -22.14 6.54
C SER A 92 -4.11 -23.28 6.53
N PRO A 93 -3.19 -23.32 5.54
CA PRO A 93 -2.16 -24.34 5.46
C PRO A 93 -1.09 -24.21 6.57
N TYR A 94 -1.09 -23.08 7.30
CA TYR A 94 -0.11 -22.78 8.32
C TYR A 94 -0.59 -23.15 9.73
N THR A 95 -1.78 -22.68 10.09
CA THR A 95 -2.32 -22.82 11.45
C THR A 95 -3.45 -23.83 11.56
N GLY A 96 -4.00 -24.28 10.42
CA GLY A 96 -5.20 -25.10 10.41
C GLY A 96 -6.45 -24.34 10.88
N ARG A 97 -6.42 -23.00 10.93
CA ARG A 97 -7.62 -22.21 11.26
C ARG A 97 -8.58 -22.14 10.10
N LEU A 98 -9.86 -22.11 10.43
CA LEU A 98 -10.94 -22.05 9.47
C LEU A 98 -11.20 -20.60 9.05
N TYR A 99 -11.03 -20.32 7.78
CA TYR A 99 -11.32 -19.02 7.16
C TYR A 99 -12.51 -19.13 6.22
N ASP A 100 -13.38 -18.14 6.28
CA ASP A 100 -14.49 -17.98 5.33
C ASP A 100 -14.00 -17.24 4.09
N LEU A 101 -13.81 -18.00 3.00
CA LEU A 101 -13.34 -17.47 1.72
C LEU A 101 -14.48 -17.28 0.72
N ARG A 102 -15.75 -17.20 1.14
CA ARG A 102 -16.89 -16.99 0.23
C ARG A 102 -16.79 -15.69 -0.56
N GLY A 103 -16.28 -14.62 0.07
CA GLY A 103 -16.04 -13.32 -0.58
C GLY A 103 -14.77 -13.25 -1.42
N VAL A 104 -13.92 -14.27 -1.38
CA VAL A 104 -12.61 -14.26 -2.07
C VAL A 104 -12.75 -14.92 -3.44
N PRO A 105 -12.34 -14.26 -4.54
CA PRO A 105 -12.35 -14.86 -5.88
C PRO A 105 -11.43 -16.09 -5.95
N ARG A 106 -11.65 -16.97 -6.93
CA ARG A 106 -10.79 -18.17 -7.12
C ARG A 106 -9.35 -17.72 -7.42
N GLY A 107 -8.37 -18.32 -6.73
CA GLY A 107 -6.97 -17.88 -6.77
C GLY A 107 -6.68 -16.61 -5.97
N GLY A 108 -7.68 -16.03 -5.30
CA GLY A 108 -7.50 -14.88 -4.42
C GLY A 108 -6.63 -15.22 -3.21
N LEU A 109 -5.84 -14.25 -2.78
CA LEU A 109 -4.95 -14.36 -1.63
C LEU A 109 -5.70 -13.95 -0.36
N THR A 110 -5.45 -14.66 0.73
CA THR A 110 -5.97 -14.32 2.05
C THR A 110 -4.85 -14.43 3.06
N ARG A 111 -4.83 -13.52 4.03
CA ARG A 111 -3.81 -13.48 5.07
C ARG A 111 -4.28 -14.25 6.29
N ASP A 112 -3.42 -15.12 6.80
CA ASP A 112 -3.56 -15.74 8.10
C ASP A 112 -3.30 -14.69 9.19
N VAL A 113 -4.23 -14.55 10.14
CA VAL A 113 -4.18 -13.55 11.21
C VAL A 113 -3.11 -13.88 12.25
N ASP A 114 -2.78 -15.16 12.45
CA ASP A 114 -1.85 -15.58 13.50
C ASP A 114 -0.41 -15.60 13.02
N THR A 115 -0.15 -16.02 11.77
CA THR A 115 1.21 -16.04 11.19
C THR A 115 1.50 -14.84 10.31
N GLY A 116 0.47 -14.13 9.83
CA GLY A 116 0.61 -13.05 8.84
C GLY A 116 0.90 -13.56 7.42
N GLU A 117 0.96 -14.87 7.20
CA GLU A 117 1.28 -15.47 5.91
C GLU A 117 0.07 -15.50 4.97
N LEU A 118 0.33 -15.41 3.66
CA LEU A 118 -0.73 -15.47 2.66
C LEU A 118 -0.93 -16.89 2.15
N PHE A 119 -2.19 -17.27 1.94
CA PHE A 119 -2.58 -18.51 1.31
C PHE A 119 -3.56 -18.25 0.15
N ARG A 120 -3.54 -19.13 -0.86
CA ARG A 120 -4.41 -19.03 -2.02
C ARG A 120 -5.69 -19.82 -1.84
N LYS A 121 -6.82 -19.23 -2.18
CA LYS A 121 -8.04 -20.01 -2.37
C LYS A 121 -7.90 -20.92 -3.60
N PRO A 122 -8.14 -22.24 -3.47
CA PRO A 122 -8.14 -23.16 -4.61
C PRO A 122 -9.29 -22.88 -5.59
#